data_AF-A0A356IQ03-F1
#
_entry.id   AF-A0A356IQ03-F1
#
_cell.length_a   1.000
_cell.length_b   1.000
_cell.length_c   1.000
_cell.angle_alpha   90.00
_cell.angle_beta   90.00
_cell.angle_gamma   90.00
#
_symmetry.space_group_name_H-M   'P 1'
#
loop_
_entity.id
_entity.type
_entity.pdbx_description
1 polymer ?
#
loop_
_entity_poly.entity_id
_entity_poly.type
_entity_poly.pdbx_seq_one_letter_code
_entity_poly.pdbx_strand_id
1 'polypeptide(L)'
;MISKCIFPVAGYGTRFLPATKSQPKEMLPIVNKPLVQYGVEEAMNAGLTDIGFVTGRGKRAIADHFDISYELEHQIKGTGKEAYLKSIREVIDTCTFTYTRQNEMKGLGHAILTARKMVGEEAFGVILADDL
;
A
#
# COMPACT_ATOMS: atom_id res chain seq x y z
N MET A 1 -3.52 16.36 15.50
CA MET A 1 -3.58 16.21 14.03
C MET A 1 -3.56 14.72 13.75
N ILE A 2 -4.39 14.21 12.83
CA ILE A 2 -4.41 12.78 12.49
C ILE A 2 -3.19 12.54 11.59
N SER A 3 -2.36 11.52 11.88
CA SER A 3 -1.18 11.18 11.05
C SER A 3 -1.21 9.75 10.49
N LYS A 4 -2.04 8.88 11.07
CA LYS A 4 -2.11 7.45 10.72
C LYS A 4 -3.18 7.16 9.69
N CYS A 5 -2.86 6.29 8.73
CA CYS A 5 -3.82 5.77 7.77
C CYS A 5 -3.67 4.25 7.59
N ILE A 6 -4.77 3.52 7.71
CA ILE A 6 -4.80 2.06 7.58
C ILE A 6 -5.37 1.65 6.23
N PHE A 7 -4.66 0.75 5.56
CA PHE A 7 -5.01 0.16 4.28
C PHE A 7 -5.31 -1.33 4.44
N PRO A 8 -6.59 -1.72 4.46
CA PRO A 8 -7.01 -3.12 4.46
C PRO A 8 -6.79 -3.76 3.08
N VAL A 9 -5.72 -4.51 2.91
CA VAL A 9 -5.28 -5.08 1.62
C VAL A 9 -5.16 -6.61 1.64
N ALA A 10 -5.91 -7.27 2.53
CA ALA A 10 -5.83 -8.71 2.74
C ALA A 10 -6.68 -9.56 1.78
N GLY A 11 -7.62 -8.96 1.07
CA GLY A 11 -8.60 -9.68 0.26
C GLY A 11 -8.01 -10.33 -0.99
N TYR A 12 -8.58 -11.47 -1.42
CA TYR A 12 -8.11 -12.19 -2.62
C TYR A 12 -8.46 -11.52 -3.95
N GLY A 13 -9.37 -10.52 -3.95
CA GLY A 13 -9.77 -9.84 -5.18
C GLY A 13 -10.49 -10.76 -6.18
N THR A 14 -11.34 -11.66 -5.70
CA THR A 14 -12.06 -12.64 -6.53
C THR A 14 -12.92 -12.02 -7.63
N ARG A 15 -13.39 -10.77 -7.42
CA ARG A 15 -14.11 -9.97 -8.41
C ARG A 15 -13.27 -9.62 -9.66
N PHE A 16 -11.94 -9.68 -9.54
CA PHE A 16 -10.99 -9.30 -10.58
C PHE A 16 -10.23 -10.51 -11.15
N LEU A 17 -10.73 -11.73 -10.95
CA LEU A 17 -10.18 -12.90 -11.62
C LEU A 17 -10.40 -12.78 -13.15
N PRO A 18 -9.44 -13.25 -13.98
CA PRO A 18 -8.24 -14.03 -13.61
C PRO A 18 -7.02 -13.17 -13.21
N ALA A 19 -7.07 -11.85 -13.35
CA ALA A 19 -5.91 -10.97 -13.12
C ALA A 19 -5.33 -11.14 -11.71
N THR A 20 -6.19 -11.30 -10.70
CA THR A 20 -5.78 -11.43 -9.31
C THR A 20 -5.30 -12.81 -8.88
N LYS A 21 -5.21 -13.78 -9.81
CA LYS A 21 -4.72 -15.14 -9.51
C LYS A 21 -3.28 -15.15 -9.00
N SER A 22 -2.45 -14.22 -9.46
CA SER A 22 -1.03 -14.11 -9.09
C SER A 22 -0.59 -12.70 -8.68
N GLN A 23 -1.48 -11.71 -8.79
CA GLN A 23 -1.19 -10.33 -8.45
C GLN A 23 -2.24 -9.83 -7.43
N PRO A 24 -1.85 -9.09 -6.38
CA PRO A 24 -2.83 -8.44 -5.50
C PRO A 24 -3.75 -7.50 -6.29
N LYS A 25 -5.06 -7.44 -5.97
CA LYS A 25 -5.98 -6.48 -6.61
C LYS A 25 -5.48 -5.03 -6.50
N GLU A 26 -4.84 -4.71 -5.38
CA GLU A 26 -4.32 -3.37 -5.07
C GLU A 26 -3.08 -3.01 -5.90
N MET A 27 -2.46 -4.01 -6.54
CA MET A 27 -1.34 -3.85 -7.46
C MET A 27 -1.78 -3.81 -8.93
N LEU A 28 -3.08 -3.89 -9.22
CA LEU A 28 -3.58 -3.69 -10.58
C LEU A 28 -3.26 -2.26 -11.02
N PRO A 29 -2.62 -2.05 -12.19
CA PRO A 29 -2.24 -0.73 -12.63
C PRO A 29 -3.42 0.04 -13.24
N ILE A 30 -3.54 1.31 -12.88
CA ILE A 30 -4.22 2.30 -13.71
C ILE A 30 -3.13 3.00 -14.51
N VAL A 31 -3.10 2.72 -15.82
CA VAL A 31 -2.02 3.13 -16.72
C VAL A 31 -0.68 2.54 -16.26
N ASN A 32 0.14 3.27 -15.48
CA ASN A 32 1.48 2.89 -15.08
C ASN A 32 1.70 2.93 -13.55
N LYS A 33 0.65 3.15 -12.76
CA LYS A 33 0.70 3.25 -11.30
C LYS A 33 -0.30 2.28 -10.67
N PRO A 34 0.08 1.47 -9.65
CA PRO A 34 -0.86 0.57 -9.00
C PRO A 34 -1.89 1.33 -8.17
N LEU A 35 -3.10 0.79 -8.07
CA LEU A 35 -4.21 1.33 -7.28
C LEU A 35 -3.78 1.77 -5.87
N VAL A 36 -3.02 0.94 -5.17
CA VAL A 36 -2.56 1.23 -3.80
C VAL A 36 -1.73 2.50 -3.68
N GLN A 37 -0.94 2.84 -4.70
CA GLN A 37 -0.10 4.04 -4.67
C GLN A 37 -0.94 5.31 -4.73
N TYR A 38 -2.04 5.33 -5.50
CA TYR A 38 -2.95 6.47 -5.52
C TYR A 38 -3.55 6.74 -4.13
N GLY A 39 -4.01 5.69 -3.44
CA GLY A 39 -4.55 5.83 -2.09
C GLY A 39 -3.50 6.30 -1.07
N VAL A 40 -2.25 5.84 -1.20
CA VAL A 40 -1.14 6.32 -0.34
C VAL A 40 -0.78 7.78 -0.64
N GLU A 41 -0.76 8.19 -1.91
CA GLU A 41 -0.54 9.58 -2.29
C GLU A 41 -1.67 10.48 -1.77
N GLU A 42 -2.92 10.03 -1.80
CA GLU A 42 -4.06 10.73 -1.20
C GLU A 42 -3.88 10.91 0.31
N ALA A 43 -3.54 9.83 1.02
CA ALA A 43 -3.25 9.87 2.46
C ALA A 43 -2.10 10.85 2.77
N MET A 44 -0.99 10.75 2.05
CA MET A 44 0.19 11.60 2.20
C MET A 44 -0.17 13.08 1.99
N ASN A 45 -0.92 13.41 0.93
CA ASN A 45 -1.36 14.76 0.64
C ASN A 45 -2.33 15.32 1.70
N ALA A 46 -3.05 14.46 2.41
CA ALA A 46 -3.89 14.83 3.55
C ALA A 46 -3.11 14.95 4.88
N GLY A 47 -1.79 14.74 4.87
CA GLY A 47 -0.94 14.76 6.08
C GLY A 47 -0.94 13.45 6.87
N LEU A 48 -1.47 12.36 6.31
CA LEU A 48 -1.49 11.03 6.91
C LEU A 48 -0.26 10.22 6.46
N THR A 49 0.90 10.50 7.04
CA THR A 49 2.19 9.92 6.63
C THR A 49 2.57 8.61 7.33
N ASP A 50 1.85 8.21 8.37
CA ASP A 50 2.05 6.92 9.05
C ASP A 50 1.14 5.85 8.43
N ILE A 51 1.65 5.12 7.45
CA ILE A 51 0.89 4.18 6.64
C ILE A 51 0.95 2.77 7.25
N GLY A 52 -0.22 2.20 7.54
CA GLY A 52 -0.36 0.84 8.07
C GLY A 52 -1.08 -0.10 7.11
N PHE A 53 -0.38 -1.09 6.57
CA PHE A 53 -0.98 -2.12 5.72
C PHE A 53 -1.42 -3.34 6.53
N VAL A 54 -2.71 -3.67 6.44
CA VAL A 54 -3.24 -4.94 6.94
C VAL A 54 -3.29 -5.93 5.78
N THR A 55 -2.30 -6.82 5.73
CA THR A 55 -2.04 -7.71 4.60
C THR A 55 -2.58 -9.12 4.81
N GLY A 56 -2.69 -9.88 3.72
CA GLY A 56 -3.10 -11.28 3.70
C GLY A 56 -2.01 -12.20 3.12
N ARG A 57 -2.40 -13.38 2.65
CA ARG A 57 -1.49 -14.26 1.89
C ARG A 57 -1.27 -13.72 0.48
N GLY A 58 -0.05 -13.86 -0.05
CA GLY A 58 0.27 -13.46 -1.43
C GLY A 58 0.35 -11.95 -1.69
N LYS A 59 0.57 -11.14 -0.64
CA LYS A 59 0.56 -9.66 -0.72
C LYS A 59 1.95 -9.02 -0.69
N ARG A 60 3.02 -9.79 -0.89
CA ARG A 60 4.40 -9.32 -0.83
C ARG A 60 4.67 -8.14 -1.78
N ALA A 61 4.12 -8.20 -2.99
CA ALA A 61 4.29 -7.15 -4.00
C ALA A 61 3.85 -5.75 -3.53
N ILE A 62 2.95 -5.64 -2.55
CA ILE A 62 2.57 -4.34 -1.98
C ILE A 62 3.72 -3.78 -1.15
N ALA A 63 4.36 -4.61 -0.31
CA ALA A 63 5.51 -4.18 0.48
C ALA A 63 6.70 -3.84 -0.43
N ASP A 64 7.00 -4.71 -1.41
CA ASP A 64 8.11 -4.49 -2.34
C ASP A 64 7.92 -3.20 -3.19
N HIS A 65 6.68 -2.75 -3.42
CA HIS A 65 6.38 -1.51 -4.18
C HIS A 65 6.69 -0.23 -3.41
N PHE A 66 6.55 -0.25 -2.09
CA PHE A 66 6.85 0.88 -1.18
C PHE A 66 8.22 0.70 -0.49
N ASP A 67 9.10 -0.08 -1.10
CA ASP A 67 10.48 -0.29 -0.64
C ASP A 67 11.46 0.04 -1.78
N ILE A 68 12.73 0.21 -1.43
CA ILE A 68 13.80 0.50 -2.38
C ILE A 68 14.14 -0.77 -3.17
N SER A 69 13.91 -0.74 -4.47
CA SER A 69 14.29 -1.84 -5.37
C SER A 69 15.75 -1.68 -5.80
N TYR A 70 16.69 -2.06 -4.94
CA TYR A 70 18.13 -1.80 -5.14
C TYR A 70 18.64 -2.22 -6.53
N GLU A 71 18.32 -3.44 -6.98
CA GLU A 71 18.78 -3.96 -8.27
C GLU A 71 18.26 -3.12 -9.45
N LEU A 72 16.96 -2.79 -9.45
CA LEU A 72 16.33 -2.00 -10.49
C LEU A 72 16.88 -0.56 -10.49
N GLU A 73 16.93 0.07 -9.32
CA GLU A 73 17.38 1.45 -9.18
C GLU A 73 18.85 1.60 -9.55
N HIS A 74 19.68 0.63 -9.18
CA HIS A 74 21.08 0.59 -9.59
C HIS A 74 21.24 0.48 -11.11
N GLN A 75 20.47 -0.39 -11.76
CA GLN A 75 20.53 -0.60 -13.22
C GLN A 75 20.16 0.64 -14.03
N ILE A 76 19.25 1.47 -13.54
CA ILE A 76 18.79 2.66 -14.26
C ILE A 76 19.48 3.95 -13.81
N LYS A 77 20.37 3.88 -12.82
CA LYS A 77 21.07 5.04 -12.26
C LYS A 77 21.84 5.81 -13.33
N GLY A 78 21.69 7.13 -13.35
CA GLY A 78 22.29 8.04 -14.32
C GLY A 78 21.62 8.04 -15.69
N THR A 79 20.51 7.32 -15.87
CA THR A 79 19.74 7.33 -17.13
C THR A 79 18.51 8.23 -17.02
N GLY A 80 17.93 8.63 -18.16
CA GLY A 80 16.66 9.37 -18.19
C GLY A 80 15.47 8.61 -17.59
N LYS A 81 15.60 7.29 -17.33
CA LYS A 81 14.54 6.46 -16.74
C LYS A 81 14.32 6.73 -15.25
N GLU A 82 15.27 7.38 -14.56
CA GLU A 82 15.10 7.75 -13.16
C GLU A 82 13.88 8.65 -12.93
N ALA A 83 13.50 9.45 -13.93
CA ALA A 83 12.30 10.29 -13.87
C ALA A 83 11.03 9.49 -13.58
N TYR A 84 10.96 8.21 -13.98
CA TYR A 84 9.81 7.34 -13.73
C TYR A 84 9.67 6.93 -12.25
N LEU A 85 10.75 7.03 -11.46
CA LEU A 85 10.72 6.69 -10.03
C LEU A 85 10.45 7.90 -9.12
N LYS A 86 10.38 9.11 -9.67
CA LYS A 86 10.25 10.33 -8.86
C LYS A 86 9.08 10.26 -7.87
N SER A 87 7.90 9.87 -8.35
CA SER A 87 6.67 9.84 -7.56
C SER A 87 6.70 8.76 -6.47
N ILE A 88 7.26 7.57 -6.73
CA ILE A 88 7.35 6.53 -5.70
C ILE A 88 8.44 6.84 -4.68
N ARG A 89 9.57 7.42 -5.09
CA ARG A 89 10.62 7.89 -4.16
C ARG A 89 10.10 8.95 -3.20
N GLU A 90 9.34 9.92 -3.70
CA GLU A 90 8.71 10.95 -2.85
C GLU A 90 7.80 10.34 -1.78
N VAL A 91 6.99 9.33 -2.16
CA VAL A 91 6.15 8.58 -1.22
C VAL A 91 6.98 7.83 -0.18
N ILE A 92 8.06 7.16 -0.59
CA ILE A 92 8.96 6.40 0.30
C ILE A 92 9.70 7.34 1.27
N ASP A 93 10.17 8.49 0.80
CA ASP A 93 10.92 9.45 1.60
C ASP A 93 10.04 10.20 2.62
N THR A 94 8.75 10.36 2.32
CA THR A 94 7.81 11.14 3.14
C THR A 94 7.06 10.29 4.16
N CYS A 95 6.72 9.05 3.82
CA CYS A 95 5.84 8.20 4.63
C CYS A 95 6.62 7.14 5.41
N THR A 96 6.08 6.73 6.56
CA THR A 96 6.55 5.55 7.30
C THR A 96 5.58 4.39 7.07
N PHE A 97 6.11 3.22 6.71
CA PHE A 97 5.29 2.05 6.39
C PHE A 97 5.39 0.96 7.47
N THR A 98 4.23 0.48 7.93
CA THR A 98 4.13 -0.65 8.85
C THR A 98 3.20 -1.72 8.29
N TYR A 99 3.50 -2.98 8.59
CA TYR A 99 2.78 -4.12 8.03
C TYR A 99 2.33 -5.06 9.15
N THR A 100 1.07 -5.50 9.07
CA THR A 100 0.52 -6.55 9.92
C THR A 100 -0.24 -7.54 9.05
N ARG A 101 -0.60 -8.68 9.63
CA ARG A 101 -1.26 -9.76 8.91
C ARG A 101 -2.64 -10.05 9.47
N GLN A 102 -3.65 -9.94 8.61
CA GLN A 102 -4.96 -10.53 8.84
C GLN A 102 -4.87 -12.05 8.58
N ASN A 103 -4.79 -12.84 9.65
CA ASN A 103 -4.64 -14.29 9.56
C ASN A 103 -5.91 -15.00 9.06
N GLU A 104 -7.08 -14.41 9.30
CA GLU A 104 -8.38 -14.95 8.93
C GLU A 104 -9.24 -13.90 8.20
N MET A 105 -9.90 -14.31 7.12
CA MET A 105 -10.74 -13.44 6.29
C MET A 105 -12.13 -13.23 6.90
N LYS A 106 -12.16 -12.57 8.05
CA LYS A 106 -13.37 -12.20 8.80
C LYS A 106 -13.93 -10.81 8.40
N GLY A 107 -13.60 -10.34 7.20
CA GLY A 107 -14.07 -9.06 6.67
C GLY A 107 -13.30 -7.82 7.17
N LEU A 108 -13.83 -6.64 6.80
CA LEU A 108 -13.21 -5.33 7.02
C LEU A 108 -13.06 -4.98 8.51
N GLY A 109 -14.09 -5.20 9.32
CA GLY A 109 -14.02 -4.90 10.77
C GLY A 109 -12.90 -5.67 11.46
N HIS A 110 -12.69 -6.93 11.09
CA HIS A 110 -11.57 -7.72 11.60
C HIS A 110 -10.21 -7.20 11.09
N ALA A 111 -10.13 -6.71 9.85
CA ALA A 111 -8.92 -6.09 9.33
C ALA A 111 -8.54 -4.83 10.15
N ILE A 112 -9.52 -3.97 10.42
CA ILE A 112 -9.33 -2.78 11.27
C ILE A 112 -8.91 -3.18 12.69
N LEU A 113 -9.57 -4.16 13.30
CA LEU A 113 -9.19 -4.67 14.63
C LEU A 113 -7.76 -5.24 14.65
N THR A 114 -7.33 -5.89 13.57
CA THR A 114 -5.96 -6.41 13.43
C THR A 114 -4.91 -5.29 13.47
N ALA A 115 -5.27 -4.10 12.99
CA ALA A 115 -4.41 -2.91 13.02
C ALA A 115 -4.31 -2.23 14.40
N ARG A 116 -5.04 -2.69 15.43
CA ARG A 116 -5.09 -2.04 16.76
C ARG A 116 -3.72 -1.69 17.33
N LYS A 117 -2.73 -2.58 17.18
CA LYS A 117 -1.37 -2.34 17.68
C LYS A 117 -0.59 -1.27 16.91
N MET A 118 -0.96 -1.01 15.65
CA MET A 118 -0.35 0.02 14.82
C MET A 118 -0.92 1.40 15.16
N VAL A 119 -2.24 1.47 15.37
CA VAL A 119 -2.93 2.74 15.64
C VAL A 119 -2.89 3.16 17.10
N GLY A 120 -2.91 2.21 18.05
CA GLY A 120 -3.00 2.53 19.47
C GLY A 120 -4.35 3.17 19.82
N GLU A 121 -4.32 4.22 20.63
CA GLU A 121 -5.51 4.99 21.05
C GLU A 121 -5.66 6.31 20.27
N GLU A 122 -5.01 6.42 19.10
CA GLU A 122 -5.04 7.61 18.25
C GLU A 122 -6.12 7.53 17.18
N ALA A 123 -6.65 8.68 16.75
CA ALA A 123 -7.50 8.75 15.56
C ALA A 123 -6.68 8.39 14.31
N PHE A 124 -7.32 7.74 13.33
CA PHE A 124 -6.68 7.29 12.10
C PHE A 124 -7.66 7.31 10.92
N GLY A 125 -7.12 7.50 9.71
CA GLY A 125 -7.85 7.31 8.46
C GLY A 125 -7.91 5.84 8.06
N VAL A 126 -8.92 5.48 7.27
CA VAL A 126 -9.02 4.16 6.62
C VAL A 126 -9.28 4.39 5.14
N ILE A 127 -8.41 3.83 4.29
CA ILE A 127 -8.56 3.91 2.83
C ILE A 127 -8.67 2.50 2.27
N LEU A 128 -9.71 2.28 1.46
CA LEU A 128 -9.89 1.06 0.68
C LEU A 128 -9.32 1.29 -0.72
N ALA A 129 -8.13 0.75 -0.99
CA ALA A 129 -7.41 1.02 -2.23
C ALA A 129 -8.13 0.56 -3.52
N ASP A 130 -9.22 -0.21 -3.44
CA ASP A 130 -10.03 -0.60 -4.60
C ASP A 130 -11.23 0.32 -4.89
N ASP A 131 -11.47 1.35 -4.07
CA ASP A 131 -12.42 2.42 -4.34
C ASP A 131 -11.63 3.69 -4.73
N LEU A 132 -11.53 3.95 -6.04
CA LEU A 132 -10.82 5.08 -6.62
C LEU A 132 -11.78 6.05 -7.31
#